data_AF-A0A519RKS4-F1
#
_entry.id   AF-A0A519RKS4-F1
#
_cell.length_a   1.000
_cell.length_b   1.000
_cell.length_c   1.000
_cell.angle_alpha   90.00
_cell.angle_beta   90.00
_cell.angle_gamma   90.00
#
_symmetry.space_group_name_H-M   'P 1'
#
loop_
_entity.id
_entity.type
_entity.pdbx_description
1 polymer ?
#
loop_
_entity_poly.entity_id
_entity_poly.type
_entity_poly.pdbx_seq_one_letter_code
_entity_poly.pdbx_strand_id
1 'polypeptide(L)'
;VQTPWTIKNPDSKSPNKEEIIKQECYVFDFAPDRALRQIADYSCRLNVNESNPEKKVEEFIHFLPVLAYDGSSMKQVDAAGILDMAMSGTTATLLARRWESALLVNVDNNTLQRLMNNQDAMKALMSIEGFRNLNQDIETIINKSESVKKAKQEANERELSKKEKKELTDEEKEYKSIRKQIQEKLIKFATRVPVFMYLTDYRERSLKDVITQLEPGLFKKVTGLEVKDFELLVSLGVFNSALMNDAVYKFKRYEDASLEYIGINKHDGEDIGLFDTVLSNDDYSQSFFNE
;
A
#
# COMPACT_ATOMS: atom_id res chain seq x y z
N VAL A 1 21.36 11.71 13.35
CA VAL A 1 20.34 11.84 14.43
C VAL A 1 20.99 12.54 15.61
N GLN A 2 20.40 13.64 16.10
CA GLN A 2 20.85 14.29 17.32
C GLN A 2 20.18 13.62 18.54
N THR A 3 20.91 13.44 19.64
CA THR A 3 20.35 12.95 20.91
C THR A 3 20.04 14.12 21.85
N PRO A 4 19.06 13.95 22.76
CA PRO A 4 18.85 14.94 23.81
C PRO A 4 20.10 15.02 24.68
N TRP A 5 20.48 16.24 25.05
CA TRP A 5 21.55 16.45 26.03
C TRP A 5 20.90 16.49 27.40
N THR A 6 21.27 15.56 28.28
CA THR A 6 20.73 15.48 29.64
C THR A 6 21.82 15.69 30.70
N ILE A 7 21.42 16.29 31.82
CA ILE A 7 22.22 16.40 33.04
C ILE A 7 21.56 15.54 34.10
N LYS A 8 22.33 14.61 34.68
CA LYS A 8 21.91 13.84 35.86
C LYS A 8 22.24 14.62 37.13
N ASN A 9 21.35 14.58 38.10
CA ASN A 9 21.50 15.21 39.43
C ASN A 9 21.88 16.71 39.35
N PRO A 10 21.08 17.55 38.66
CA PRO A 10 21.40 18.96 38.45
C PRO A 10 21.49 19.77 39.75
N ASP A 11 20.81 19.32 40.81
CA ASP A 11 20.77 19.97 42.13
C ASP A 11 21.76 19.36 43.15
N SER A 12 22.55 18.35 42.73
CA SER A 12 23.45 17.57 43.59
C SER A 12 22.78 16.89 44.80
N LYS A 13 21.45 16.82 44.85
CA LYS A 13 20.64 16.26 45.94
C LYS A 13 19.69 15.16 45.47
N SER A 14 19.37 15.14 44.17
CA SER A 14 18.42 14.24 43.55
C SER A 14 19.13 13.32 42.55
N PRO A 15 19.78 12.23 43.00
CA PRO A 15 20.66 11.40 42.17
C PRO A 15 19.99 10.74 40.96
N ASN A 16 18.66 10.57 41.01
CA ASN A 16 17.88 9.99 39.91
C ASN A 16 17.16 11.03 39.04
N LYS A 17 17.31 12.33 39.32
CA LYS A 17 16.69 13.38 38.53
C LYS A 17 17.54 13.63 37.28
N GLU A 18 16.90 13.54 36.12
CA GLU A 18 17.48 13.93 34.84
C GLU A 18 16.80 15.20 34.34
N GLU A 19 17.59 16.17 33.90
CA GLU A 19 17.11 17.40 33.29
C GLU A 19 17.58 17.46 31.84
N ILE A 20 16.63 17.65 30.92
CA ILE A 20 16.90 17.77 29.49
C ILE A 20 17.29 19.22 29.20
N ILE A 21 18.51 19.43 28.71
CA ILE A 21 19.03 20.75 28.33
C ILE A 21 18.68 21.07 26.89
N LYS A 22 18.82 20.08 26.00
CA LYS A 22 18.45 20.21 24.60
C LYS A 22 17.07 19.60 24.37
N GLN A 23 16.06 20.48 24.36
CA GLN A 23 14.64 20.11 24.23
C GLN A 23 14.29 19.65 22.81
N GLU A 24 14.99 20.17 21.80
CA GLU A 24 14.74 19.85 20.39
C GLU A 24 15.89 19.05 19.78
N CYS A 25 15.58 17.97 19.08
CA CYS A 25 16.55 17.15 18.36
C CYS A 25 16.16 17.06 16.89
N TYR A 26 17.12 17.32 16.01
CA TYR A 26 16.90 17.26 14.57
C TYR A 26 17.46 15.97 13.96
N VAL A 27 16.75 15.44 12.98
CA VAL A 27 17.21 14.37 12.09
C VAL A 27 17.53 15.00 10.75
N PHE A 28 18.83 15.05 10.41
CA PHE A 28 19.28 15.50 9.10
C PHE A 28 19.38 14.31 8.17
N ASP A 29 18.70 14.39 7.03
CA ASP A 29 18.88 13.48 5.91
C ASP A 29 19.48 14.27 4.73
N PHE A 30 20.44 13.67 4.04
CA PHE A 30 21.12 14.28 2.90
C PHE A 30 20.55 13.80 1.55
N ALA A 31 19.54 12.92 1.59
CA ALA A 31 18.76 12.45 0.46
C ALA A 31 17.28 12.81 0.69
N PRO A 32 16.87 14.09 0.49
CA PRO A 32 15.52 14.56 0.83
C PRO A 32 14.44 13.73 0.14
N ASP A 33 14.58 13.42 -1.15
CA ASP A 33 13.60 12.60 -1.89
C ASP A 33 13.36 11.23 -1.24
N ARG A 34 14.42 10.60 -0.73
CA ARG A 34 14.32 9.30 -0.06
C ARG A 34 13.59 9.44 1.27
N ALA A 35 13.96 10.45 2.07
CA ALA A 35 13.37 10.70 3.38
C ALA A 35 11.87 11.02 3.25
N LEU A 36 11.51 11.91 2.33
CA LEU A 36 10.13 12.30 2.07
C LEU A 36 9.29 11.12 1.55
N ARG A 37 9.85 10.28 0.66
CA ARG A 37 9.19 9.02 0.25
C ARG A 37 8.97 8.07 1.43
N GLN A 38 9.93 7.95 2.34
CA GLN A 38 9.76 7.10 3.53
C GLN A 38 8.66 7.63 4.46
N ILE A 39 8.60 8.95 4.64
CA ILE A 39 7.54 9.61 5.42
C ILE A 39 6.18 9.33 4.77
N ALA A 40 6.03 9.58 3.47
CA ALA A 40 4.79 9.34 2.74
C ALA A 40 4.38 7.85 2.75
N ASP A 41 5.30 6.94 2.41
CA ASP A 41 4.99 5.50 2.37
C ASP A 41 4.71 4.92 3.76
N TYR A 42 5.33 5.44 4.83
CA TYR A 42 5.10 4.97 6.20
C TYR A 42 3.81 5.52 6.79
N SER A 43 3.55 6.83 6.66
CA SER A 43 2.30 7.45 7.11
C SER A 43 1.08 6.80 6.47
N CYS A 44 1.14 6.52 5.16
CA CYS A 44 0.08 5.80 4.45
C CYS A 44 -0.26 4.41 5.03
N ARG A 45 0.68 3.78 5.76
CA ARG A 45 0.53 2.45 6.37
C ARG A 45 0.15 2.48 7.84
N LEU A 46 0.26 3.63 8.52
CA LEU A 46 -0.05 3.75 9.95
C LEU A 46 -1.55 3.77 10.20
N ASN A 47 -2.27 4.64 9.50
CA ASN A 47 -3.71 4.80 9.66
C ASN A 47 -4.44 4.07 8.52
N VAL A 48 -5.03 2.92 8.84
CA VAL A 48 -5.79 2.10 7.88
C VAL A 48 -7.23 2.58 7.67
N ASN A 49 -7.75 3.43 8.55
CA ASN A 49 -9.13 3.90 8.49
C ASN A 49 -9.25 5.22 7.73
N GLU A 50 -8.24 6.08 7.81
CA GLU A 50 -8.14 7.23 6.91
C GLU A 50 -7.79 6.73 5.50
N SER A 51 -8.35 7.34 4.47
CA SER A 51 -8.14 6.97 3.08
C SER A 51 -7.39 8.05 2.30
N ASN A 52 -7.46 9.30 2.77
CA ASN A 52 -6.77 10.43 2.19
C ASN A 52 -5.27 10.38 2.54
N PRO A 53 -4.37 10.19 1.55
CA PRO A 53 -2.92 10.17 1.79
C PRO A 53 -2.40 11.45 2.43
N GLU A 54 -2.96 12.61 2.08
CA GLU A 54 -2.55 13.90 2.62
C GLU A 54 -2.89 14.00 4.11
N LYS A 55 -4.10 13.65 4.53
CA LYS A 55 -4.48 13.62 5.95
C LYS A 55 -3.59 12.68 6.77
N LYS A 56 -3.18 11.55 6.19
CA LYS A 56 -2.23 10.63 6.85
C LYS A 56 -0.86 11.25 7.03
N VAL A 57 -0.37 11.94 6.00
CA VAL A 57 0.91 12.65 6.06
C VAL A 57 0.80 13.82 7.04
N GLU A 58 -0.29 14.59 7.01
CA GLU A 58 -0.58 15.71 7.92
C GLU A 58 -0.57 15.25 9.39
N GLU A 59 -1.31 14.19 9.70
CA GLU A 59 -1.33 13.58 11.04
C GLU A 59 0.07 13.16 11.48
N PHE A 60 0.86 12.56 10.57
CA PHE A 60 2.21 12.10 10.86
C PHE A 60 3.18 13.27 11.09
N ILE A 61 3.15 14.31 10.27
CA ILE A 61 4.08 15.44 10.38
C ILE A 61 3.68 16.41 11.51
N HIS A 62 2.45 16.32 12.03
CA HIS A 62 2.09 16.95 13.29
C HIS A 62 2.93 16.39 14.45
N PHE A 63 3.26 15.09 14.40
CA PHE A 63 4.15 14.45 15.37
C PHE A 63 5.63 14.61 15.00
N LEU A 64 5.99 14.58 13.72
CA LEU A 64 7.35 14.73 13.23
C LEU A 64 7.44 15.83 12.15
N PRO A 65 7.55 17.11 12.55
CA PRO A 65 7.60 18.23 11.61
C PRO A 65 8.77 18.11 10.64
N VAL A 66 8.50 18.32 9.35
CA VAL A 66 9.51 18.37 8.30
C VAL A 66 9.83 19.82 8.01
N LEU A 67 11.11 20.17 8.10
CA LEU A 67 11.59 21.52 7.83
C LEU A 67 12.49 21.52 6.59
N ALA A 68 12.24 22.44 5.66
CA ALA A 68 13.07 22.69 4.48
C ALA A 68 13.77 24.05 4.59
N TYR A 69 15.01 24.13 4.13
CA TYR A 69 15.76 25.39 4.03
C TYR A 69 15.74 25.88 2.59
N ASP A 70 15.16 27.05 2.35
CA ASP A 70 15.03 27.64 1.00
C ASP A 70 16.22 28.53 0.57
N GLY A 71 17.29 28.55 1.36
CA GLY A 71 18.43 29.45 1.16
C GLY A 71 18.37 30.72 2.01
N SER A 72 17.20 31.06 2.57
CA SER A 72 16.99 32.25 3.40
C SER A 72 16.42 31.93 4.79
N SER A 73 15.51 30.97 4.88
CA SER A 73 14.82 30.62 6.12
C SER A 73 14.46 29.13 6.18
N MET A 74 14.30 28.61 7.39
CA MET A 74 13.71 27.28 7.62
C MET A 74 12.19 27.42 7.60
N LYS A 75 11.54 26.70 6.69
CA LYS A 75 10.08 26.64 6.60
C LYS A 75 9.61 25.22 6.87
N GLN A 76 8.48 25.09 7.55
CA GLN A 76 7.82 23.80 7.68
C GLN A 76 7.16 23.44 6.36
N VAL A 77 7.38 22.21 5.90
CA VAL A 77 6.72 21.66 4.70
C VAL A 77 5.40 21.05 5.14
N ASP A 78 4.34 21.37 4.42
CA ASP A 78 3.01 20.80 4.61
C ASP A 78 2.89 19.41 3.98
N ALA A 79 1.74 18.76 4.20
CA ALA A 79 1.51 17.40 3.73
C ALA A 79 1.49 17.31 2.20
N ALA A 80 0.82 18.26 1.55
CA ALA A 80 0.84 18.49 0.11
C ALA A 80 2.27 18.55 -0.46
N GLY A 81 3.10 19.48 0.02
CA GLY A 81 4.47 19.67 -0.47
C GLY A 81 5.35 18.44 -0.25
N ILE A 82 5.15 17.69 0.85
CA ILE A 82 5.85 16.43 1.07
C ILE A 82 5.44 15.38 0.04
N LEU A 83 4.14 15.27 -0.26
CA LEU A 83 3.64 14.34 -1.27
C LEU A 83 4.13 14.71 -2.67
N ASP A 84 4.14 15.98 -3.03
CA ASP A 84 4.68 16.49 -4.31
C ASP A 84 6.15 16.14 -4.46
N MET A 85 6.97 16.49 -3.48
CA MET A 85 8.40 16.22 -3.50
C MET A 85 8.69 14.72 -3.48
N ALA A 86 7.94 13.93 -2.71
CA ALA A 86 8.08 12.48 -2.69
C ALA A 86 7.74 11.84 -4.04
N MET A 87 6.78 12.42 -4.76
CA MET A 87 6.32 12.00 -6.08
C MET A 87 7.16 12.55 -7.23
N SER A 88 7.90 13.64 -6.99
CA SER A 88 8.82 14.22 -7.97
C SER A 88 9.84 13.17 -8.44
N GLY A 89 9.94 13.00 -9.76
CA GLY A 89 10.76 11.97 -10.39
C GLY A 89 10.10 10.59 -10.51
N THR A 90 8.81 10.43 -10.18
CA THR A 90 8.07 9.21 -10.49
C THR A 90 7.80 9.12 -11.98
N THR A 91 8.37 8.10 -12.63
CA THR A 91 8.14 7.82 -14.06
C THR A 91 6.97 6.86 -14.24
N ALA A 92 6.36 6.84 -15.43
CA ALA A 92 5.38 5.81 -15.81
C ALA A 92 5.88 4.38 -15.51
N THR A 93 7.17 4.11 -15.68
CA THR A 93 7.78 2.81 -15.35
C THR A 93 7.75 2.50 -13.85
N LEU A 94 7.97 3.50 -12.99
CA LEU A 94 7.88 3.32 -11.53
C LEU A 94 6.44 3.11 -11.07
N LEU A 95 5.47 3.78 -11.70
CA LEU A 95 4.05 3.54 -11.45
C LEU A 95 3.62 2.14 -11.87
N ALA A 96 4.02 1.70 -13.07
CA ALA A 96 3.77 0.33 -13.53
C ALA A 96 4.31 -0.71 -12.53
N ARG A 97 5.54 -0.51 -12.02
CA ARG A 97 6.12 -1.37 -10.97
C ARG A 97 5.35 -1.37 -9.66
N ARG A 98 4.66 -0.27 -9.30
CA ARG A 98 3.81 -0.24 -8.09
C ARG A 98 2.61 -1.17 -8.24
N TRP A 99 1.99 -1.21 -9.42
CA TRP A 99 0.89 -2.14 -9.76
C TRP A 99 1.34 -3.60 -9.85
N GLU A 100 2.64 -3.83 -10.03
CA GLU A 100 3.27 -5.16 -9.96
C GLU A 100 3.65 -5.58 -8.51
N SER A 101 3.37 -4.75 -7.51
CA SER A 101 3.77 -5.02 -6.13
C SER A 101 2.98 -6.16 -5.50
N ALA A 102 3.72 -7.11 -4.93
CA ALA A 102 3.19 -8.19 -4.11
C ALA A 102 2.37 -7.73 -2.90
N LEU A 103 2.57 -6.50 -2.43
CA LEU A 103 1.86 -5.93 -1.29
C LEU A 103 0.41 -5.52 -1.62
N LEU A 104 0.08 -5.33 -2.89
CA LEU A 104 -1.28 -4.99 -3.32
C LEU A 104 -2.28 -6.12 -3.08
N VAL A 105 -1.79 -7.34 -2.87
CA VAL A 105 -2.60 -8.54 -2.73
C VAL A 105 -2.25 -9.27 -1.45
N ASN A 106 -3.27 -9.74 -0.73
CA ASN A 106 -3.10 -10.51 0.49
C ASN A 106 -3.31 -12.00 0.20
N VAL A 107 -2.28 -12.80 0.49
CA VAL A 107 -2.28 -14.26 0.33
C VAL A 107 -1.83 -14.96 1.62
N ASP A 108 -2.13 -14.35 2.77
CA ASP A 108 -1.93 -14.97 4.07
C ASP A 108 -2.95 -16.11 4.31
N ASN A 109 -2.67 -16.98 5.28
CA ASN A 109 -3.51 -18.15 5.55
C ASN A 109 -4.96 -17.78 5.86
N ASN A 110 -5.20 -16.69 6.58
CA ASN A 110 -6.56 -16.31 6.97
C ASN A 110 -7.33 -15.85 5.72
N THR A 111 -6.70 -15.06 4.85
CA THR A 111 -7.30 -14.61 3.59
C THR A 111 -7.56 -15.78 2.65
N LEU A 112 -6.60 -16.69 2.48
CA LEU A 112 -6.78 -17.89 1.66
C LEU A 112 -7.87 -18.82 2.22
N GLN A 113 -7.99 -18.95 3.54
CA GLN A 113 -9.07 -19.72 4.18
C GLN A 113 -10.44 -19.07 3.93
N ARG A 114 -10.55 -17.74 4.07
CA ARG A 114 -11.80 -17.02 3.75
C ARG A 114 -12.22 -17.21 2.30
N LEU A 115 -11.25 -17.18 1.38
CA LEU A 115 -11.47 -17.48 -0.03
C LEU A 115 -12.00 -18.91 -0.23
N MET A 116 -11.30 -19.90 0.32
CA MET A 116 -11.67 -21.32 0.17
C MET A 116 -13.06 -21.64 0.75
N ASN A 117 -13.44 -20.97 1.85
CA ASN A 117 -14.75 -21.12 2.48
C ASN A 117 -15.89 -20.45 1.70
N ASN A 118 -15.59 -19.69 0.64
CA ASN A 118 -16.57 -19.00 -0.18
C ASN A 118 -16.59 -19.56 -1.62
N GLN A 119 -17.61 -20.35 -1.93
CA GLN A 119 -17.73 -21.02 -3.24
C GLN A 119 -17.80 -20.03 -4.41
N ASP A 120 -18.49 -18.90 -4.24
CA ASP A 120 -18.63 -17.89 -5.28
C ASP A 120 -17.29 -17.20 -5.55
N ALA A 121 -16.52 -16.87 -4.51
CA ALA A 121 -15.19 -16.28 -4.64
C ALA A 121 -14.20 -17.24 -5.32
N MET A 122 -14.27 -18.53 -5.00
CA MET A 122 -13.46 -19.55 -5.67
C MET A 122 -13.83 -19.68 -7.15
N LYS A 123 -15.12 -19.69 -7.47
CA LYS A 123 -15.60 -19.74 -8.85
C LYS A 123 -15.17 -18.51 -9.64
N ALA A 124 -15.24 -17.32 -9.03
CA ALA A 124 -14.75 -16.06 -9.58
C ALA A 124 -13.26 -16.15 -9.94
N LEU A 125 -12.41 -16.57 -8.99
CA LEU A 125 -10.98 -16.69 -9.25
C LEU A 125 -10.67 -17.74 -10.31
N MET A 126 -11.36 -18.89 -10.30
CA MET A 126 -11.19 -19.94 -11.32
C MET A 126 -11.58 -19.49 -12.74
N SER A 127 -12.41 -18.45 -12.86
CA SER A 127 -12.78 -17.85 -14.16
C SER A 127 -11.64 -17.02 -14.77
N ILE A 128 -10.71 -16.57 -13.93
CA ILE A 128 -9.50 -15.85 -14.35
C ILE A 128 -8.51 -16.84 -14.96
N GLU A 129 -7.89 -16.46 -16.07
CA GLU A 129 -6.90 -17.28 -16.75
C GLU A 129 -5.75 -17.68 -15.79
N GLY A 130 -5.46 -18.98 -15.72
CA GLY A 130 -4.37 -19.53 -14.92
C GLY A 130 -4.76 -20.03 -13.52
N PHE A 131 -6.03 -19.92 -13.09
CA PHE A 131 -6.48 -20.34 -11.75
C PHE A 131 -7.20 -21.70 -11.69
N ARG A 132 -7.02 -22.56 -12.70
CA ARG A 132 -7.76 -23.83 -12.83
C ARG A 132 -7.64 -24.79 -11.63
N ASN A 133 -6.52 -24.77 -10.91
CA ASN A 133 -6.24 -25.67 -9.77
C ASN A 133 -6.24 -24.94 -8.41
N LEU A 134 -6.79 -23.73 -8.33
CA LEU A 134 -6.63 -22.86 -7.15
C LEU A 134 -7.13 -23.50 -5.85
N ASN A 135 -8.22 -24.26 -5.86
CA ASN A 135 -8.73 -24.97 -4.67
C ASN A 135 -7.65 -25.89 -4.08
N GLN A 136 -7.07 -26.75 -4.91
CA GLN A 136 -6.05 -27.70 -4.49
C GLN A 136 -4.76 -27.00 -4.04
N ASP A 137 -4.39 -25.91 -4.73
CA ASP A 137 -3.25 -25.08 -4.37
C ASP A 137 -3.42 -24.47 -2.97
N ILE A 138 -4.59 -23.91 -2.68
CA ILE A 138 -4.91 -23.31 -1.37
C ILE A 138 -4.94 -24.38 -0.27
N GLU A 139 -5.60 -25.51 -0.49
CA GLU A 139 -5.63 -26.64 0.45
C GLU A 139 -4.21 -27.11 0.77
N THR A 140 -3.35 -27.25 -0.25
CA THR A 140 -1.95 -27.64 -0.10
C THR A 140 -1.19 -26.64 0.76
N ILE A 141 -1.39 -25.33 0.55
CA ILE A 141 -0.77 -24.29 1.35
C ILE A 141 -1.22 -24.40 2.81
N ILE A 142 -2.52 -24.52 3.07
CA ILE A 142 -3.07 -24.56 4.42
C ILE A 142 -2.54 -25.78 5.15
N ASN A 143 -2.71 -26.98 4.58
CA ASN A 143 -2.29 -28.25 5.17
C ASN A 143 -0.79 -28.28 5.47
N LYS A 144 0.07 -27.87 4.52
CA LYS A 144 1.53 -27.84 4.71
C LYS A 144 1.95 -26.77 5.70
N SER A 145 1.31 -25.60 5.69
CA SER A 145 1.63 -24.55 6.66
C SER A 145 1.29 -24.95 8.10
N GLU A 146 0.19 -25.69 8.30
CA GLU A 146 -0.19 -26.23 9.60
C GLU A 146 0.73 -27.37 10.04
N SER A 147 1.09 -28.28 9.12
CA SER A 147 2.09 -29.35 9.36
C SER A 147 3.41 -28.75 9.85
N VAL A 148 3.96 -27.80 9.11
CA VAL A 148 5.21 -27.11 9.46
C VAL A 148 5.08 -26.37 10.80
N LYS A 149 3.93 -25.73 11.06
CA LYS A 149 3.70 -25.03 12.35
C LYS A 149 3.71 -26.01 13.53
N LYS A 150 3.06 -27.17 13.41
CA LYS A 150 3.04 -28.22 14.44
C LYS A 150 4.44 -28.81 14.65
N ALA A 151 5.13 -29.18 13.58
CA ALA A 151 6.47 -29.74 13.65
C ALA A 151 7.51 -28.75 14.24
N LYS A 152 7.34 -27.44 14.01
CA LYS A 152 8.15 -26.40 14.68
C LYS A 152 7.85 -26.26 16.16
N GLN A 153 6.61 -26.50 16.60
CA GLN A 153 6.26 -26.53 18.01
C GLN A 153 6.90 -27.74 18.70
N GLU A 154 6.85 -28.91 18.08
CA GLU A 154 7.53 -30.12 18.57
C GLU A 154 9.05 -29.95 18.64
N ALA A 155 9.65 -29.19 17.71
CA ALA A 155 11.09 -28.89 17.70
C ALA A 155 11.55 -28.11 18.95
N ASN A 156 10.64 -27.42 19.64
CA ASN A 156 10.95 -26.74 20.91
C ASN A 156 10.99 -27.73 22.08
N GLU A 157 10.36 -28.90 21.94
CA GLU A 157 10.26 -29.94 22.98
C GLU A 157 11.25 -31.08 22.77
N ARG A 158 11.63 -31.37 21.51
CA ARG A 158 12.62 -32.42 21.16
C ARG A 158 13.50 -32.00 19.99
N GLU A 159 14.73 -32.51 19.96
CA GLU A 159 15.58 -32.35 18.78
C GLU A 159 15.02 -33.14 17.59
N LEU A 160 14.75 -32.42 16.49
CA LEU A 160 14.34 -33.03 15.24
C LEU A 160 15.50 -33.74 14.54
N SER A 161 15.22 -34.91 13.95
CA SER A 161 16.16 -35.65 13.12
C SER A 161 16.53 -34.89 11.84
N LYS A 162 17.65 -35.27 11.21
CA LYS A 162 18.06 -34.69 9.91
C LYS A 162 17.01 -34.90 8.82
N LYS A 163 16.24 -35.99 8.87
CA LYS A 163 15.19 -36.30 7.91
C LYS A 163 13.97 -35.38 8.10
N GLU A 164 13.49 -35.24 9.33
CA GLU A 164 12.38 -34.32 9.67
C GLU A 164 12.74 -32.86 9.33
N LYS A 165 13.96 -32.42 9.61
CA LYS A 165 14.44 -31.07 9.23
C LYS A 165 14.42 -30.85 7.72
N LYS A 166 14.75 -31.88 6.93
CA LYS A 166 14.72 -31.82 5.46
C LYS A 166 13.29 -31.76 4.94
N GLU A 167 12.41 -32.64 5.44
CA GLU A 167 10.98 -32.65 5.08
C GLU A 167 10.31 -31.31 5.41
N LEU A 168 10.58 -30.74 6.59
CA LEU A 168 10.13 -29.39 6.97
C LEU A 168 10.58 -28.31 5.98
N THR A 169 11.84 -28.37 5.56
CA THR A 169 12.40 -27.39 4.61
C THR A 169 11.75 -27.52 3.24
N ASP A 170 11.50 -28.75 2.79
CA ASP A 170 10.90 -29.04 1.49
C ASP A 170 9.41 -28.63 1.48
N GLU A 171 8.64 -28.96 2.54
CA GLU A 171 7.26 -28.49 2.72
C GLU A 171 7.17 -26.96 2.76
N GLU A 172 8.11 -26.30 3.46
CA GLU A 172 8.19 -24.84 3.48
C GLU A 172 8.41 -24.22 2.11
N LYS A 173 9.35 -24.76 1.34
CA LYS A 173 9.62 -24.27 -0.01
C LYS A 173 8.41 -24.46 -0.91
N GLU A 174 7.72 -25.57 -0.76
CA GLU A 174 6.58 -25.89 -1.61
C GLU A 174 5.40 -24.95 -1.35
N TYR A 175 4.94 -24.78 -0.10
CA TYR A 175 3.81 -23.87 0.14
C TYR A 175 4.18 -22.41 -0.16
N LYS A 176 5.44 -22.00 0.04
CA LYS A 176 5.91 -20.65 -0.34
C LYS A 176 5.90 -20.47 -1.85
N SER A 177 6.30 -21.49 -2.61
CA SER A 177 6.29 -21.48 -4.08
C SER A 177 4.85 -21.37 -4.61
N ILE A 178 3.93 -22.21 -4.13
CA ILE A 178 2.52 -22.18 -4.54
C ILE A 178 1.90 -20.83 -4.18
N ARG A 179 2.13 -20.31 -2.96
CA ARG A 179 1.65 -18.98 -2.55
C ARG A 179 2.15 -17.88 -3.47
N LYS A 180 3.43 -17.92 -3.85
CA LYS A 180 4.02 -16.96 -4.78
C LYS A 180 3.33 -17.02 -6.15
N GLN A 181 2.99 -18.21 -6.64
CA GLN A 181 2.25 -18.35 -7.91
C GLN A 181 0.84 -17.75 -7.82
N ILE A 182 0.12 -17.97 -6.72
CA ILE A 182 -1.20 -17.35 -6.49
C ILE A 182 -1.05 -15.82 -6.47
N GLN A 183 -0.06 -15.33 -5.73
CA GLN A 183 0.24 -13.91 -5.62
C GLN A 183 0.55 -13.28 -6.99
N GLU A 184 1.44 -13.87 -7.78
CA GLU A 184 1.77 -13.39 -9.13
C GLU A 184 0.56 -13.34 -10.07
N LYS A 185 -0.36 -14.31 -9.96
CA LYS A 185 -1.60 -14.31 -10.75
C LYS A 185 -2.55 -13.18 -10.32
N LEU A 186 -2.69 -12.93 -9.02
CA LEU A 186 -3.49 -11.81 -8.51
C LEU A 186 -2.87 -10.45 -8.87
N ILE A 187 -1.54 -10.34 -8.88
CA ILE A 187 -0.83 -9.13 -9.35
C ILE A 187 -1.10 -8.90 -10.84
N LYS A 188 -1.02 -9.94 -11.69
CA LYS A 188 -1.35 -9.82 -13.12
C LYS A 188 -2.79 -9.34 -13.37
N PHE A 189 -3.69 -9.62 -12.44
CA PHE A 189 -5.03 -9.03 -12.47
C PHE A 189 -4.97 -7.54 -12.10
N ALA A 190 -4.30 -7.18 -11.00
CA ALA A 190 -4.15 -5.79 -10.56
C ALA A 190 -3.51 -4.88 -11.63
N THR A 191 -2.58 -5.39 -12.45
CA THR A 191 -1.97 -4.62 -13.54
C THR A 191 -2.93 -4.27 -14.68
N ARG A 192 -4.14 -4.84 -14.71
CA ARG A 192 -5.20 -4.46 -15.67
C ARG A 192 -5.99 -3.24 -15.21
N VAL A 193 -5.92 -2.89 -13.93
CA VAL A 193 -6.65 -1.75 -13.34
C VAL A 193 -6.22 -0.40 -13.92
N PRO A 194 -4.90 -0.08 -14.09
CA PRO A 194 -4.49 1.16 -14.74
C PRO A 194 -5.01 1.33 -16.17
N VAL A 195 -5.11 0.22 -16.93
CA VAL A 195 -5.66 0.24 -18.29
C VAL A 195 -7.13 0.67 -18.26
N PHE A 196 -7.90 0.16 -17.30
CA PHE A 196 -9.27 0.59 -17.10
C PHE A 196 -9.34 2.08 -16.71
N MET A 197 -8.44 2.55 -15.83
CA MET A 197 -8.40 3.96 -15.42
C MET A 197 -8.09 4.93 -16.56
N TYR A 198 -7.26 4.54 -17.54
CA TYR A 198 -7.01 5.37 -18.73
C TYR A 198 -8.20 5.44 -19.69
N LEU A 199 -9.12 4.46 -19.63
CA LEU A 199 -10.22 4.33 -20.57
C LEU A 199 -11.52 4.96 -20.04
N THR A 200 -11.60 5.21 -18.73
CA THR A 200 -12.79 5.78 -18.09
C THR A 200 -12.68 7.30 -18.00
N ASP A 201 -13.81 7.98 -18.23
CA ASP A 201 -13.91 9.44 -18.08
C ASP A 201 -14.37 9.87 -16.66
N TYR A 202 -14.79 8.93 -15.81
CA TYR A 202 -15.39 9.21 -14.49
C TYR A 202 -14.32 9.29 -13.38
N ARG A 203 -13.66 10.44 -13.28
CA ARG A 203 -12.52 10.66 -12.37
C ARG A 203 -12.94 11.04 -10.96
N GLU A 204 -14.11 11.63 -10.82
CA GLU A 204 -14.70 12.14 -9.57
C GLU A 204 -15.27 11.05 -8.67
N ARG A 205 -15.41 9.84 -9.21
CA ARG A 205 -15.93 8.68 -8.49
C ARG A 205 -14.81 7.73 -8.11
N SER A 206 -14.96 7.08 -6.95
CA SER A 206 -14.04 6.02 -6.56
C SER A 206 -14.01 4.95 -7.66
N LEU A 207 -12.85 4.38 -7.92
CA LEU A 207 -12.69 3.35 -8.94
C LEU A 207 -13.64 2.18 -8.70
N LYS A 208 -13.92 1.85 -7.44
CA LYS A 208 -14.95 0.88 -7.06
C LYS A 208 -16.33 1.30 -7.57
N ASP A 209 -16.74 2.55 -7.42
CA ASP A 209 -18.02 3.05 -7.94
C ASP A 209 -18.04 3.09 -9.47
N VAL A 210 -16.93 3.47 -10.10
CA VAL A 210 -16.82 3.45 -11.57
C VAL A 210 -16.97 2.03 -12.11
N ILE A 211 -16.28 1.06 -11.50
CA ILE A 211 -16.36 -0.36 -11.83
C ILE A 211 -17.78 -0.89 -11.62
N THR A 212 -18.41 -0.52 -10.51
CA THR A 212 -19.66 -1.16 -10.07
C THR A 212 -20.91 -0.55 -10.69
N GLN A 213 -20.90 0.75 -10.98
CA GLN A 213 -22.09 1.51 -11.33
C GLN A 213 -22.04 2.12 -12.74
N LEU A 214 -20.85 2.52 -13.21
CA LEU A 214 -20.74 3.34 -14.42
C LEU A 214 -20.27 2.53 -15.63
N GLU A 215 -19.21 1.73 -15.48
CA GLU A 215 -18.60 1.00 -16.59
C GLU A 215 -18.36 -0.50 -16.33
N PRO A 216 -19.39 -1.24 -15.88
CA PRO A 216 -19.26 -2.68 -15.57
C PRO A 216 -18.84 -3.51 -16.79
N GLY A 217 -19.31 -3.14 -17.98
CA GLY A 217 -18.99 -3.83 -19.23
C GLY A 217 -17.54 -3.62 -19.69
N LEU A 218 -17.00 -2.41 -19.50
CA LEU A 218 -15.59 -2.12 -19.78
C LEU A 218 -14.69 -2.87 -18.80
N PHE A 219 -15.04 -2.85 -17.51
CA PHE A 219 -14.30 -3.57 -16.48
C PHE A 219 -14.22 -5.07 -16.79
N LYS A 220 -15.34 -5.69 -17.16
CA LYS A 220 -15.36 -7.11 -17.55
C LYS A 220 -14.52 -7.38 -18.80
N LYS A 221 -14.54 -6.50 -19.79
CA LYS A 221 -13.70 -6.65 -21.00
C LYS A 221 -12.21 -6.57 -20.69
N VAL A 222 -11.81 -5.66 -19.81
CA VAL A 222 -10.40 -5.43 -19.45
C VAL A 222 -9.91 -6.51 -18.49
N THR A 223 -10.69 -6.86 -17.48
CA THR A 223 -10.25 -7.73 -16.37
C THR A 223 -10.69 -9.17 -16.50
N GLY A 224 -11.81 -9.44 -17.18
CA GLY A 224 -12.44 -10.76 -17.29
C GLY A 224 -13.37 -11.12 -16.13
N LEU A 225 -13.44 -10.31 -15.07
CA LEU A 225 -14.32 -10.54 -13.93
C LEU A 225 -15.65 -9.79 -14.05
N GLU A 226 -16.71 -10.40 -13.52
CA GLU A 226 -17.95 -9.69 -13.24
C GLU A 226 -17.75 -8.73 -12.05
N VAL A 227 -18.55 -7.67 -12.01
CA VAL A 227 -18.52 -6.69 -10.91
C VAL A 227 -18.74 -7.35 -9.55
N LYS A 228 -19.76 -8.21 -9.44
CA LYS A 228 -20.11 -8.90 -8.19
C LYS A 228 -18.96 -9.75 -7.67
N ASP A 229 -18.24 -10.40 -8.58
CA ASP A 229 -17.09 -11.24 -8.27
C ASP A 229 -15.93 -10.38 -7.75
N PHE A 230 -15.66 -9.25 -8.39
CA PHE A 230 -14.64 -8.31 -7.93
C PHE A 230 -14.95 -7.73 -6.54
N GLU A 231 -16.18 -7.28 -6.30
CA GLU A 231 -16.61 -6.78 -4.99
C GLU A 231 -16.45 -7.85 -3.91
N LEU A 232 -16.78 -9.10 -4.23
CA LEU A 232 -16.61 -10.21 -3.32
C LEU A 232 -15.13 -10.42 -2.97
N LEU A 233 -14.21 -10.40 -3.94
CA LEU A 233 -12.78 -10.52 -3.67
C LEU A 233 -12.23 -9.37 -2.83
N VAL A 234 -12.67 -8.14 -3.09
CA VAL A 234 -12.32 -6.99 -2.25
C VAL A 234 -12.84 -7.18 -0.82
N SER A 235 -14.10 -7.61 -0.65
CA SER A 235 -14.71 -7.84 0.68
C SER A 235 -14.01 -8.92 1.50
N LEU A 236 -13.41 -9.92 0.83
CA LEU A 236 -12.64 -10.99 1.48
C LEU A 236 -11.21 -10.55 1.84
N GLY A 237 -10.83 -9.31 1.47
CA GLY A 237 -9.53 -8.72 1.78
C GLY A 237 -8.41 -9.23 0.86
N VAL A 238 -8.75 -9.76 -0.33
CA VAL A 238 -7.75 -10.23 -1.32
C VAL A 238 -6.88 -9.08 -1.82
N PHE A 239 -7.48 -7.90 -1.98
CA PHE A 239 -6.79 -6.68 -2.38
C PHE A 239 -6.63 -5.76 -1.17
N ASN A 240 -5.45 -5.14 -1.06
CA ASN A 240 -5.18 -4.17 -0.03
C ASN A 240 -5.72 -2.79 -0.45
N SER A 241 -6.95 -2.46 -0.03
CA SER A 241 -7.60 -1.18 -0.36
C SER A 241 -6.73 0.05 -0.09
N ALA A 242 -6.02 0.09 1.03
CA ALA A 242 -5.19 1.25 1.37
C ALA A 242 -4.04 1.45 0.37
N LEU A 243 -3.37 0.37 -0.03
CA LEU A 243 -2.31 0.43 -1.03
C LEU A 243 -2.86 0.64 -2.45
N MET A 244 -4.08 0.17 -2.73
CA MET A 244 -4.77 0.46 -3.99
C MET A 244 -5.16 1.94 -4.07
N ASN A 245 -5.67 2.54 -2.98
CA ASN A 245 -5.96 3.97 -2.90
C ASN A 245 -4.70 4.81 -3.18
N ASP A 246 -3.58 4.46 -2.54
CA ASP A 246 -2.27 5.09 -2.79
C ASP A 246 -1.83 4.94 -4.25
N ALA A 247 -1.97 3.75 -4.83
CA ALA A 247 -1.60 3.51 -6.22
C ALA A 247 -2.47 4.31 -7.22
N VAL A 248 -3.78 4.40 -6.97
CA VAL A 248 -4.73 5.19 -7.77
C VAL A 248 -4.41 6.68 -7.66
N TYR A 249 -4.20 7.19 -6.44
CA TYR A 249 -3.82 8.60 -6.21
C TYR A 249 -2.59 8.99 -7.01
N LYS A 250 -1.51 8.20 -6.86
CA LYS A 250 -0.22 8.43 -7.53
C LYS A 250 -0.31 8.36 -9.04
N PHE A 251 -1.17 7.46 -9.55
CA PHE A 251 -1.43 7.35 -10.98
C PHE A 251 -2.12 8.61 -11.51
N LYS A 252 -3.20 9.06 -10.86
CA LYS A 252 -3.96 10.24 -11.29
C LYS A 252 -3.10 11.50 -11.28
N ARG A 253 -2.30 11.71 -10.23
CA ARG A 253 -1.36 12.85 -10.16
C ARG A 253 -0.34 12.87 -11.27
N TYR A 254 0.22 11.71 -11.64
CA TYR A 254 1.15 11.62 -12.75
C TYR A 254 0.48 11.91 -14.09
N GLU A 255 -0.74 11.43 -14.28
CA GLU A 255 -1.51 11.69 -15.48
C GLU A 255 -1.91 13.16 -15.62
N ASP A 256 -2.39 13.80 -14.55
CA ASP A 256 -2.77 15.22 -14.56
C ASP A 256 -1.55 16.09 -14.91
N ALA A 257 -0.41 15.87 -14.26
CA ALA A 257 0.83 16.58 -14.61
C ALA A 257 1.26 16.35 -16.08
N SER A 258 0.99 15.16 -16.63
CA SER A 258 1.29 14.84 -18.03
C SER A 258 0.33 15.52 -19.00
N LEU A 259 -0.95 15.63 -18.65
CA LEU A 259 -1.99 16.30 -19.43
C LEU A 259 -1.81 17.83 -19.41
N GLU A 260 -1.51 18.40 -18.24
CA GLU A 260 -1.22 19.83 -18.09
C GLU A 260 0.02 20.24 -18.89
N TYR A 261 1.07 19.41 -18.90
CA TYR A 261 2.27 19.67 -19.70
C TYR A 261 1.97 19.80 -21.20
N ILE A 262 0.97 19.07 -21.72
CA ILE A 262 0.52 19.17 -23.12
C ILE A 262 -0.62 20.20 -23.31
N GLY A 263 -0.94 20.99 -22.28
CA GLY A 263 -1.93 22.05 -22.31
C GLY A 263 -3.38 21.59 -22.18
N ILE A 264 -3.62 20.38 -21.67
CA ILE A 264 -4.96 19.83 -21.44
C ILE A 264 -5.21 19.79 -19.94
N ASN A 265 -6.13 20.62 -19.44
CA ASN A 265 -6.67 20.47 -18.09
C ASN A 265 -8.15 20.09 -18.20
N LYS A 266 -8.42 18.78 -18.19
CA LYS A 266 -9.76 18.21 -18.45
C LYS A 266 -10.61 18.09 -17.19
N HIS A 267 -9.97 18.02 -16.02
CA HIS A 267 -10.61 17.69 -14.73
C HIS A 267 -10.38 18.79 -13.69
N ASP A 268 -10.15 20.02 -14.15
CA ASP A 268 -9.92 21.17 -13.28
C ASP A 268 -11.12 21.38 -12.36
N GLY A 269 -10.86 21.45 -11.06
CA GLY A 269 -11.89 21.70 -10.07
C GLY A 269 -12.76 20.49 -9.70
N GLU A 270 -12.50 19.30 -10.24
CA GLU A 270 -13.26 18.08 -9.95
C GLU A 270 -12.71 17.34 -8.72
N ASP A 271 -13.59 16.64 -8.00
CA ASP A 271 -13.18 15.70 -6.95
C ASP A 271 -12.33 14.56 -7.55
N ILE A 272 -11.54 13.89 -6.71
CA ILE A 272 -10.64 12.82 -7.16
C ILE A 272 -11.01 11.51 -6.49
N GLY A 273 -11.58 10.59 -7.26
CA GLY A 273 -11.81 9.23 -6.82
C GLY A 273 -10.52 8.43 -6.65
N LEU A 274 -10.35 7.78 -5.50
CA LEU A 274 -9.30 6.79 -5.26
C LEU A 274 -9.81 5.38 -5.62
N PHE A 275 -9.26 4.34 -5.01
CA PHE A 275 -9.74 2.97 -5.22
C PHE A 275 -11.16 2.78 -4.66
N ASP A 276 -11.40 3.10 -3.40
CA ASP A 276 -12.71 2.94 -2.74
C ASP A 276 -13.19 4.19 -1.99
N THR A 277 -12.48 5.31 -2.13
CA THR A 277 -12.86 6.60 -1.53
C THR A 277 -12.78 7.74 -2.55
N VAL A 278 -13.19 8.94 -2.16
CA VAL A 278 -13.14 10.16 -2.98
C VAL A 278 -12.49 11.26 -2.15
N LEU A 279 -11.57 12.00 -2.75
CA LEU A 279 -10.97 13.22 -2.22
C LEU A 279 -11.71 14.42 -2.80
N SER A 280 -11.99 15.42 -1.96
CA SER A 280 -12.57 16.65 -2.47
C SER A 280 -11.56 17.40 -3.35
N ASN A 281 -12.04 18.21 -4.27
CA ASN A 281 -11.17 19.09 -5.04
C ASN A 281 -10.31 20.00 -4.13
N ASP A 282 -10.83 20.48 -2.99
CA ASP A 282 -10.04 21.28 -2.06
C ASP A 282 -8.88 20.48 -1.45
N ASP A 283 -9.14 19.22 -1.06
CA ASP A 283 -8.10 18.29 -0.61
C ASP A 283 -7.09 17.97 -1.72
N TYR A 284 -7.47 18.09 -3.00
CA TYR A 284 -6.59 17.81 -4.13
C TYR A 284 -5.81 19.05 -4.61
N SER A 285 -6.46 20.21 -4.66
CA SER A 285 -5.94 21.48 -5.16
C SER A 285 -4.94 22.13 -4.21
N GLN A 286 -5.05 21.90 -2.89
CA GLN A 286 -4.00 22.30 -1.95
C GLN A 286 -2.63 21.68 -2.29
N SER A 287 -2.61 20.63 -3.13
CA SER A 287 -1.40 20.04 -3.71
C SER A 287 -0.81 20.74 -4.95
N PHE A 288 -1.37 21.85 -5.44
CA PHE A 288 -0.89 22.53 -6.66
C PHE A 288 -0.43 23.98 -6.45
N PHE A 289 -0.83 24.66 -5.37
CA PHE A 289 -0.71 26.12 -5.26
C PHE A 289 0.48 26.66 -4.47
N ASN A 290 1.40 25.83 -4.01
CA ASN A 290 2.53 26.29 -3.20
C ASN A 290 3.87 26.22 -3.96
N GLU A 291 4.01 27.04 -5.01
CA GLU A 291 5.31 27.55 -5.50
C GLU A 291 5.78 28.77 -4.68
#